data_AF-A0A929ZLS8-F1
#
_entry.id   AF-A0A929ZLS8-F1
#
_cell.length_a   1.000
_cell.length_b   1.000
_cell.length_c   1.000
_cell.angle_alpha   90.00
_cell.angle_beta   90.00
_cell.angle_gamma   90.00
#
_symmetry.space_group_name_H-M   'P 1'
#
loop_
_entity.id
_entity.type
_entity.pdbx_description
1 polymer ?
#
loop_
_entity_poly.entity_id
_entity_poly.type
_entity_poly.pdbx_seq_one_letter_code
_entity_poly.pdbx_strand_id
1 'polypeptide(L)'
;MMELTSIRWDIILGGFGLFLIGINFMGDGLKAVAGDKLRDYIDKYTTNPFSALLIGIAITIVMQSSSASTAITIGLVRAGLMNLEQAAGIVMGANIGTTVTSLLISLDIDSFVLYFVFVGAMIICFGKKQKIKSTGYIILGFGLIFFGLNSMGDELAAIKDVPAFMSFAEAMSTNPFLSLLAGTIMTGAVQASAATIGVVQKMYEAGALTFSAVLPFVFGANIGTT
;
A
#
# COMPACT_ATOMS: atom_id res chain seq x y z
N MET A 1 18.13 -27.42 -11.50
CA MET A 1 16.78 -26.95 -11.15
C MET A 1 16.87 -26.39 -9.75
N MET A 2 16.36 -25.18 -9.54
CA MET A 2 16.42 -24.52 -8.25
C MET A 2 15.29 -25.08 -7.37
N GLU A 3 15.63 -25.54 -6.16
CA GLU A 3 14.64 -26.07 -5.22
C GLU A 3 14.15 -24.95 -4.29
N LEU A 4 12.95 -25.10 -3.70
CA LEU A 4 12.40 -24.16 -2.71
C LEU A 4 13.34 -23.92 -1.51
N THR A 5 14.29 -24.82 -1.30
CA THR A 5 15.29 -24.82 -0.23
C THR A 5 16.47 -23.87 -0.49
N SER A 6 16.73 -23.48 -1.74
CA SER A 6 17.81 -22.52 -2.06
C SER A 6 17.36 -21.06 -2.05
N ILE A 7 16.08 -20.81 -1.79
CA ILE A 7 15.50 -19.46 -1.69
C ILE A 7 15.75 -18.93 -0.30
N ARG A 8 16.22 -17.67 -0.20
CA ARG A 8 16.47 -17.02 1.08
C ARG A 8 15.17 -16.47 1.68
N TRP A 9 14.39 -17.38 2.24
CA TRP A 9 13.14 -17.06 2.95
C TRP A 9 13.34 -16.06 4.08
N ASP A 10 14.52 -16.05 4.71
CA ASP A 10 14.93 -15.05 5.71
C ASP A 10 14.89 -13.62 5.14
N ILE A 11 15.39 -13.40 3.92
CA ILE A 11 15.34 -12.09 3.27
C ILE A 11 13.91 -11.76 2.86
N ILE A 12 13.17 -12.70 2.26
CA ILE A 12 11.80 -12.41 1.79
C ILE A 12 10.91 -12.00 2.98
N LEU A 13 10.92 -12.79 4.05
CA LEU A 13 10.13 -12.51 5.24
C LEU A 13 10.61 -11.26 5.99
N GLY A 14 11.94 -11.07 6.09
CA GLY A 14 12.53 -9.88 6.71
C GLY A 14 12.23 -8.60 5.94
N GLY A 15 12.40 -8.63 4.62
CA GLY A 15 12.08 -7.53 3.70
C GLY A 15 10.59 -7.20 3.73
N PHE A 16 9.72 -8.20 3.73
CA PHE A 16 8.28 -8.00 3.90
C PHE A 16 7.93 -7.39 5.25
N GLY A 17 8.58 -7.81 6.33
CA GLY A 17 8.45 -7.20 7.65
C GLY A 17 8.85 -5.72 7.66
N LEU A 18 10.01 -5.37 7.08
CA LEU A 18 10.48 -3.99 6.96
C LEU A 18 9.52 -3.14 6.12
N PHE A 19 9.01 -3.70 5.03
CA PHE A 19 8.01 -3.06 4.18
C PHE A 19 6.72 -2.73 4.94
N LEU A 20 6.16 -3.70 5.69
CA LEU A 20 4.98 -3.48 6.51
C LEU A 20 5.21 -2.46 7.63
N ILE A 21 6.38 -2.49 8.28
CA ILE A 21 6.77 -1.48 9.27
C ILE A 21 6.84 -0.10 8.62
N GLY A 22 7.39 -0.02 7.41
CA GLY A 22 7.50 1.22 6.66
C GLY A 22 6.14 1.86 6.36
N ILE A 23 5.15 1.06 5.93
CA ILE A 23 3.76 1.52 5.73
C ILE A 23 3.18 2.08 7.04
N ASN A 24 3.37 1.38 8.16
CA ASN A 24 2.88 1.83 9.46
C ASN A 24 3.52 3.15 9.91
N PHE A 25 4.85 3.28 9.83
CA PHE A 25 5.56 4.51 10.18
C PHE A 25 5.15 5.69 9.29
N MET A 26 5.00 5.46 8.00
CA MET A 26 4.53 6.48 7.07
C MET A 26 3.11 6.92 7.42
N GLY A 27 2.20 5.98 7.67
CA GLY A 27 0.82 6.25 8.07
C GLY A 27 0.74 7.02 9.39
N ASP A 28 1.46 6.59 10.42
CA ASP A 28 1.44 7.25 11.73
C ASP A 28 2.08 8.65 11.68
N GLY A 29 3.15 8.81 10.90
CA GLY A 29 3.76 10.11 10.63
C GLY A 29 2.79 11.07 9.93
N LEU A 30 2.10 10.61 8.88
CA LEU A 30 1.10 11.40 8.16
C LEU A 30 -0.09 11.76 9.07
N LYS A 31 -0.62 10.80 9.84
CA LYS A 31 -1.69 11.03 10.82
C LYS A 31 -1.30 12.08 11.84
N ALA A 32 -0.10 12.02 12.39
CA ALA A 32 0.36 12.97 13.40
C ALA A 32 0.59 14.39 12.83
N VAL A 33 0.94 14.52 11.56
CA VAL A 33 1.08 15.83 10.88
C VAL A 33 -0.27 16.42 10.50
N ALA A 34 -1.23 15.59 10.06
CA ALA A 34 -2.49 16.01 9.47
C ALA A 34 -3.72 15.95 10.42
N GLY A 35 -3.61 15.24 11.55
CA GLY A 35 -4.70 14.79 12.44
C GLY A 35 -5.83 15.79 12.70
N ASP A 36 -5.63 16.76 13.58
CA ASP A 36 -6.73 17.62 14.07
C ASP A 36 -7.40 18.42 12.95
N LYS A 37 -6.64 18.79 11.92
CA LYS A 37 -7.16 19.62 10.83
C LYS A 37 -8.07 18.84 9.88
N LEU A 38 -7.77 17.58 9.61
CA LEU A 38 -8.56 16.77 8.67
C LEU A 38 -10.00 16.60 9.13
N ARG A 39 -10.23 16.45 10.44
CA ARG A 39 -11.58 16.31 11.01
C ARG A 39 -12.41 17.59 10.82
N ASP A 40 -11.79 18.76 11.01
CA ASP A 40 -12.41 20.06 10.75
C ASP A 40 -12.69 20.31 9.26
N TYR A 41 -11.85 19.77 8.37
CA TYR A 41 -12.04 19.88 6.91
C TYR A 41 -13.19 19.02 6.38
N ILE A 42 -13.49 17.87 7.02
CA ILE A 42 -14.61 17.00 6.64
C ILE A 42 -15.94 17.73 6.80
N ASP A 43 -16.19 18.35 7.96
CA ASP A 43 -17.47 19.02 8.20
C ASP A 43 -17.64 20.29 7.36
N LYS A 44 -16.53 20.98 7.06
CA LYS A 44 -16.58 22.30 6.40
C LYS A 44 -16.60 22.23 4.87
N TYR A 45 -16.05 21.18 4.26
CA TYR A 45 -15.82 21.15 2.81
C TYR A 45 -16.49 19.98 2.06
N THR A 46 -17.20 19.08 2.74
CA THR A 46 -17.96 18.00 2.08
C THR A 46 -19.30 18.50 1.53
N THR A 47 -19.37 19.69 0.94
CA THR A 47 -20.64 20.28 0.49
C THR A 47 -21.13 19.75 -0.86
N ASN A 48 -20.28 19.09 -1.64
CA ASN A 48 -20.64 18.45 -2.91
C ASN A 48 -19.84 17.16 -3.15
N PRO A 49 -20.29 16.27 -4.06
CA PRO A 49 -19.64 14.98 -4.31
C PRO A 49 -18.18 15.06 -4.76
N PHE A 50 -17.80 16.11 -5.49
CA PHE A 50 -16.42 16.29 -5.95
C PHE A 50 -15.47 16.68 -4.81
N SER A 51 -15.89 17.61 -3.95
CA SER A 51 -15.13 17.92 -2.73
C SER A 51 -15.06 16.71 -1.79
N ALA A 52 -16.14 15.93 -1.70
CA ALA A 52 -16.16 14.68 -0.94
C ALA A 52 -15.13 13.67 -1.47
N LEU A 53 -14.98 13.55 -2.79
CA LEU A 53 -13.94 12.74 -3.42
C LEU A 53 -12.53 13.20 -3.03
N LEU A 54 -12.23 14.50 -3.12
CA LEU A 54 -10.91 15.02 -2.73
C LEU A 54 -10.60 14.78 -1.25
N ILE A 55 -11.62 14.92 -0.39
CA ILE A 55 -11.51 14.62 1.03
C ILE A 55 -11.24 13.12 1.24
N GLY A 56 -11.94 12.24 0.52
CA GLY A 56 -11.69 10.80 0.57
C GLY A 56 -10.26 10.42 0.18
N ILE A 57 -9.71 11.06 -0.86
CA ILE A 57 -8.30 10.90 -1.25
C ILE A 57 -7.39 11.30 -0.10
N ALA A 58 -7.59 12.51 0.46
CA ALA A 58 -6.73 13.05 1.51
C ALA A 58 -6.79 12.20 2.80
N ILE A 59 -7.98 11.79 3.22
CA ILE A 59 -8.16 10.94 4.40
C ILE A 59 -7.45 9.61 4.20
N THR A 60 -7.62 8.95 3.05
CA THR A 60 -6.99 7.65 2.83
C THR A 60 -5.48 7.75 2.70
N ILE A 61 -4.94 8.79 2.06
CA ILE A 61 -3.49 9.03 2.04
C ILE A 61 -2.94 9.14 3.47
N VAL A 62 -3.65 9.86 4.34
CA VAL A 62 -3.21 10.06 5.72
C VAL A 62 -3.41 8.81 6.57
N MET A 63 -4.58 8.19 6.49
CA MET A 63 -4.92 7.02 7.29
C MET A 63 -4.25 5.73 6.79
N GLN A 64 -3.78 5.71 5.54
CA GLN A 64 -3.22 4.55 4.84
C GLN A 64 -4.17 3.33 4.79
N SER A 65 -5.47 3.56 4.98
CA SER A 65 -6.49 2.50 5.02
C SER A 65 -7.79 3.01 4.39
N SER A 66 -8.12 2.51 3.20
CA SER A 66 -9.41 2.79 2.56
C SER A 66 -10.58 2.17 3.33
N SER A 67 -10.40 0.99 3.92
CA SER A 67 -11.42 0.33 4.74
C SER A 67 -11.79 1.17 5.97
N ALA A 68 -10.80 1.82 6.61
CA ALA A 68 -11.06 2.75 7.71
C ALA A 68 -11.82 4.01 7.23
N SER A 69 -11.42 4.59 6.10
CA SER A 69 -12.14 5.72 5.48
C SER A 69 -13.59 5.39 5.17
N THR A 70 -13.85 4.22 4.60
CA THR A 70 -15.20 3.73 4.29
C THR A 70 -16.02 3.49 5.55
N ALA A 71 -15.44 2.87 6.59
CA ALA A 71 -16.13 2.64 7.87
C ALA A 71 -16.55 3.95 8.56
N ILE A 72 -15.67 4.96 8.55
CA ILE A 72 -16.00 6.31 9.06
C ILE A 72 -17.15 6.91 8.26
N THR A 73 -17.09 6.83 6.94
CA THR A 73 -18.12 7.35 6.04
C THR A 73 -19.49 6.72 6.31
N ILE A 74 -19.54 5.39 6.44
CA ILE A 74 -20.77 4.67 6.79
C ILE A 74 -21.29 5.12 8.16
N GLY A 75 -20.40 5.34 9.13
CA GLY A 75 -20.75 5.89 10.45
C GLY A 75 -21.40 7.27 10.38
N LEU A 76 -20.84 8.18 9.56
CA LEU A 76 -21.38 9.54 9.37
C LEU A 76 -22.74 9.54 8.68
N VAL A 77 -22.97 8.66 7.70
CA VAL A 77 -24.27 8.49 7.05
C VAL A 77 -25.31 7.98 8.06
N ARG A 78 -24.96 6.97 8.86
CA ARG A 78 -25.86 6.43 9.89
C ARG A 78 -26.19 7.47 10.97
N ALA A 79 -25.27 8.38 11.27
CA ALA A 79 -25.49 9.48 12.20
C ALA A 79 -26.30 10.64 11.60
N GLY A 80 -26.67 10.59 10.32
CA GLY A 80 -27.37 11.68 9.62
C GLY A 80 -26.51 12.91 9.34
N LEU A 81 -25.18 12.80 9.51
CA LEU A 81 -24.22 13.89 9.29
C LEU A 81 -23.77 14.00 7.83
N MET A 82 -24.10 12.99 7.01
CA MET A 82 -23.70 12.91 5.61
C MET A 82 -24.79 12.20 4.79
N ASN A 83 -25.01 12.65 3.56
CA ASN A 83 -25.90 11.99 2.62
C ASN A 83 -25.17 10.94 1.77
N LEU A 84 -25.94 10.12 1.03
CA LEU A 84 -25.38 9.03 0.22
C LEU A 84 -24.49 9.52 -0.92
N GLU A 85 -24.76 10.68 -1.51
CA GLU A 85 -23.95 11.23 -2.60
C GLU A 85 -22.56 11.67 -2.13
N GLN A 86 -22.49 12.34 -0.98
CA GLN A 86 -21.25 12.70 -0.29
C GLN A 86 -20.47 11.44 0.10
N ALA A 87 -21.16 10.45 0.65
CA ALA A 87 -20.56 9.18 1.03
C ALA A 87 -19.96 8.43 -0.17
N ALA A 88 -20.69 8.36 -1.28
CA ALA A 88 -20.18 7.79 -2.53
C ALA A 88 -18.93 8.52 -3.01
N GLY A 89 -18.91 9.85 -2.93
CA GLY A 89 -17.74 10.67 -3.21
C GLY A 89 -16.53 10.29 -2.35
N ILE A 90 -16.69 10.23 -1.02
CA ILE A 90 -15.59 9.85 -0.11
C ILE A 90 -15.09 8.44 -0.39
N VAL A 91 -15.98 7.46 -0.62
CA VAL A 91 -15.58 6.07 -0.90
C VAL A 91 -14.82 5.97 -2.22
N MET A 92 -15.28 6.64 -3.29
CA MET A 92 -14.51 6.73 -4.54
C MET A 92 -13.15 7.38 -4.31
N GLY A 93 -13.12 8.50 -3.59
CA GLY A 93 -11.88 9.18 -3.23
C GLY A 93 -10.93 8.29 -2.42
N ALA A 94 -11.46 7.51 -1.49
CA ALA A 94 -10.67 6.60 -0.68
C ALA A 94 -9.98 5.54 -1.54
N ASN A 95 -10.68 4.97 -2.51
CA ASN A 95 -10.11 4.01 -3.46
C ASN A 95 -9.06 4.64 -4.37
N ILE A 96 -9.24 5.90 -4.77
CA ILE A 96 -8.20 6.65 -5.49
C ILE A 96 -7.00 6.92 -4.56
N GLY A 97 -7.22 7.25 -3.30
CA GLY A 97 -6.17 7.51 -2.32
C GLY A 97 -5.22 6.34 -2.11
N THR A 98 -5.73 5.10 -2.07
CA THR A 98 -4.88 3.89 -1.98
C THR A 98 -3.95 3.72 -3.17
N THR A 99 -4.31 4.24 -4.36
CA THR A 99 -3.43 4.17 -5.53
C THR A 99 -2.17 5.00 -5.36
N VAL A 100 -2.18 6.06 -4.53
CA VAL A 100 -1.01 6.90 -4.30
C VAL A 100 0.14 6.08 -3.70
N THR A 101 -0.15 5.19 -2.76
CA THR A 101 0.89 4.32 -2.17
C THR A 101 1.47 3.36 -3.22
N SER A 102 0.62 2.76 -4.07
CA SER A 102 1.08 1.90 -5.17
C SER A 102 1.87 2.65 -6.24
N LEU A 103 1.53 3.93 -6.50
CA LEU A 103 2.26 4.81 -7.40
C LEU A 103 3.62 5.19 -6.81
N LEU A 104 3.67 5.50 -5.52
CA LEU A 104 4.93 5.73 -4.83
C LEU A 104 5.85 4.52 -4.97
N ILE A 105 5.35 3.31 -4.69
CA ILE A 105 6.12 2.06 -4.81
C ILE A 105 6.69 1.85 -6.23
N SER A 106 5.96 2.28 -7.27
CA SER A 106 6.40 2.16 -8.67
C SER A 106 7.52 3.15 -9.08
N LEU A 107 7.93 4.07 -8.20
CA LEU A 107 9.01 5.00 -8.48
C LEU A 107 10.37 4.30 -8.39
N ASP A 108 11.19 4.48 -9.43
CA ASP A 108 12.58 4.00 -9.43
C ASP A 108 13.48 4.98 -8.66
N ILE A 109 13.64 4.72 -7.37
CA ILE A 109 14.45 5.55 -6.46
C ILE A 109 15.45 4.72 -5.65
N ASP A 110 15.80 3.54 -6.15
CA ASP A 110 16.59 2.53 -5.44
C ASP A 110 17.92 3.07 -4.89
N SER A 111 18.57 3.95 -5.66
CA SER A 111 19.84 4.60 -5.28
C SER A 111 19.71 5.53 -4.06
N PHE A 112 18.51 6.02 -3.76
CA PHE A 112 18.26 6.99 -2.69
C PHE A 112 17.67 6.38 -1.42
N VAL A 113 17.27 5.10 -1.46
CA VAL A 113 16.53 4.41 -0.39
C VAL A 113 17.24 4.50 0.96
N LEU A 114 18.52 4.16 1.03
CA LEU A 114 19.28 4.20 2.29
C LEU A 114 19.48 5.62 2.82
N TYR A 115 19.49 6.64 1.94
CA TYR A 115 19.54 8.03 2.38
C TYR A 115 18.22 8.44 3.05
N PHE A 116 17.07 8.01 2.53
CA PHE A 116 15.79 8.24 3.21
C PHE A 116 15.75 7.54 4.58
N VAL A 117 16.22 6.30 4.68
CA VAL A 117 16.32 5.59 5.97
C VAL A 117 17.20 6.37 6.95
N PHE A 118 18.40 6.80 6.53
CA PHE A 118 19.32 7.55 7.36
C PHE A 118 18.72 8.89 7.81
N VAL A 119 18.21 9.70 6.89
CA VAL A 119 17.64 11.02 7.19
C VAL A 119 16.42 10.88 8.10
N GLY A 120 15.53 9.93 7.83
CA GLY A 120 14.36 9.66 8.66
C GLY A 120 14.75 9.28 10.09
N ALA A 121 15.70 8.34 10.23
CA ALA A 121 16.23 7.95 11.54
C ALA A 121 16.88 9.13 12.29
N MET A 122 17.70 9.93 11.61
CA MET A 122 18.31 11.13 12.19
C MET A 122 17.25 12.12 12.70
N ILE A 123 16.21 12.39 11.91
CA ILE A 123 15.14 13.30 12.32
C ILE A 123 14.38 12.76 13.54
N ILE A 124 14.14 11.45 13.63
CA ILE A 124 13.47 10.83 14.78
C ILE A 124 14.33 10.92 16.04
N CYS A 125 15.63 10.59 15.94
CA CYS A 125 16.56 10.56 17.07
C CYS A 125 16.87 11.96 17.62
N PHE A 126 17.03 12.94 16.74
CA PHE A 126 17.45 14.30 17.13
C PHE A 126 16.30 15.32 17.17
N GLY A 127 15.14 14.99 16.62
CA GLY A 127 13.96 15.84 16.61
C GLY A 127 13.42 16.07 18.03
N LYS A 128 13.30 17.33 18.45
CA LYS A 128 12.77 17.68 19.79
C LYS A 128 11.26 17.79 19.83
N LYS A 129 10.63 18.21 18.73
CA LYS A 129 9.18 18.43 18.64
C LYS A 129 8.49 17.22 18.03
N GLN A 130 7.30 16.89 18.51
CA GLN A 130 6.52 15.77 17.99
C GLN A 130 6.30 15.86 16.48
N LYS A 131 5.92 17.04 15.97
CA LYS A 131 5.73 17.27 14.52
C LYS A 131 6.98 16.98 13.68
N ILE A 132 8.16 17.30 14.21
CA ILE A 132 9.44 17.02 13.52
C ILE A 132 9.69 15.52 13.51
N LYS A 133 9.50 14.83 14.65
CA LYS A 133 9.61 13.37 14.72
C LYS A 133 8.62 12.69 13.79
N SER A 134 7.39 13.19 13.67
CA SER A 134 6.38 12.71 12.73
C SER A 134 6.84 12.80 11.28
N THR A 135 7.46 13.92 10.87
CA THR A 135 8.11 14.02 9.55
C THR A 135 9.23 12.99 9.38
N GLY A 136 10.01 12.74 10.44
CA GLY A 136 11.01 11.67 10.46
C GLY A 136 10.42 10.28 10.23
N TYR A 137 9.28 9.96 10.86
CA TYR A 137 8.55 8.71 10.62
C TYR A 137 8.04 8.58 9.18
N ILE A 138 7.59 9.67 8.55
CA ILE A 138 7.20 9.67 7.14
C ILE A 138 8.40 9.30 6.26
N ILE A 139 9.53 9.97 6.46
CA ILE A 139 10.73 9.79 5.64
C ILE A 139 11.35 8.40 5.87
N LEU A 140 11.43 7.96 7.13
CA LEU A 140 11.92 6.62 7.48
C LEU A 140 10.99 5.55 6.93
N GLY A 141 9.68 5.71 7.10
CA GLY A 141 8.68 4.76 6.61
C GLY A 141 8.75 4.60 5.09
N PHE A 142 8.88 5.71 4.37
CA PHE A 142 9.16 5.71 2.94
C PHE A 142 10.44 4.92 2.62
N GLY A 143 11.58 5.23 3.25
CA GLY A 143 12.82 4.48 3.02
C GLY A 143 12.71 2.98 3.31
N LEU A 144 12.02 2.59 4.39
CA LEU A 144 11.82 1.18 4.76
C LEU A 144 10.91 0.42 3.79
N ILE A 145 9.91 1.08 3.20
CA ILE A 145 9.05 0.51 2.15
C ILE A 145 9.91 0.03 0.98
N PHE A 146 10.71 0.93 0.40
CA PHE A 146 11.55 0.57 -0.75
C PHE A 146 12.67 -0.39 -0.37
N PHE A 147 13.30 -0.19 0.79
CA PHE A 147 14.37 -1.09 1.23
C PHE A 147 13.85 -2.53 1.39
N GLY A 148 12.69 -2.69 2.01
CA GLY A 148 12.04 -3.99 2.16
C GLY A 148 11.68 -4.62 0.81
N LEU A 149 11.10 -3.84 -0.10
CA LEU A 149 10.75 -4.27 -1.46
C LEU A 149 11.96 -4.66 -2.31
N ASN A 150 13.03 -3.88 -2.27
CA ASN A 150 14.24 -4.17 -3.04
C ASN A 150 14.95 -5.40 -2.48
N SER A 151 15.04 -5.51 -1.14
CA SER A 151 15.63 -6.68 -0.49
C SER A 151 14.89 -7.97 -0.87
N MET A 152 13.55 -7.96 -0.87
CA MET A 152 12.79 -9.15 -1.27
C MET A 152 12.73 -9.36 -2.79
N GLY A 153 12.81 -8.29 -3.59
CA GLY A 153 12.74 -8.32 -5.05
C GLY A 153 13.83 -9.19 -5.68
N ASP A 154 15.06 -9.09 -5.18
CA ASP A 154 16.20 -9.88 -5.65
C ASP A 154 15.98 -11.40 -5.46
N GLU A 155 15.34 -11.79 -4.36
CA GLU A 155 15.03 -13.20 -4.05
C GLU A 155 13.73 -13.68 -4.74
N LEU A 156 12.75 -12.79 -4.90
CA LEU A 156 11.55 -13.04 -5.70
C LEU A 156 11.89 -13.24 -7.18
N ALA A 157 12.96 -12.60 -7.69
CA ALA A 157 13.48 -12.86 -9.02
C ALA A 157 14.00 -14.29 -9.19
N ALA A 158 14.50 -14.92 -8.11
CA ALA A 158 14.93 -16.31 -8.12
C ALA A 158 13.74 -17.27 -8.12
N ILE A 159 12.60 -16.90 -7.51
CA ILE A 159 11.37 -17.72 -7.48
C ILE A 159 10.85 -18.05 -8.89
N LYS A 160 11.15 -17.22 -9.91
CA LYS A 160 10.72 -17.46 -11.30
C LYS A 160 11.21 -18.79 -11.88
N ASP A 161 12.31 -19.34 -11.37
CA ASP A 161 12.92 -20.58 -11.89
C ASP A 161 12.38 -21.84 -11.17
N VAL A 162 11.46 -21.68 -10.21
CA VAL A 162 10.83 -22.80 -9.49
C VAL A 162 9.71 -23.39 -10.35
N PRO A 163 9.72 -24.70 -10.68
CA PRO A 163 8.72 -25.31 -11.55
C PRO A 163 7.27 -25.10 -11.10
N ALA A 164 7.01 -25.23 -9.79
CA ALA A 164 5.68 -25.00 -9.22
C ALA A 164 5.21 -23.55 -9.40
N PHE A 165 6.13 -22.59 -9.26
CA PHE A 165 5.82 -21.18 -9.46
C PHE A 165 5.60 -20.85 -10.94
N MET A 166 6.41 -21.40 -11.85
CA MET A 166 6.22 -21.22 -13.30
C MET A 166 4.84 -21.71 -13.75
N SER A 167 4.44 -22.92 -13.36
CA SER A 167 3.11 -23.44 -13.72
C SER A 167 1.98 -22.59 -13.13
N PHE A 168 2.15 -22.06 -11.93
CA PHE A 168 1.19 -21.16 -11.30
C PHE A 168 1.12 -19.79 -12.01
N ALA A 169 2.26 -19.19 -12.31
CA ALA A 169 2.39 -17.93 -13.03
C ALA A 169 1.83 -18.03 -14.47
N GLU A 170 2.04 -19.16 -15.14
CA GLU A 170 1.46 -19.46 -16.45
C GLU A 170 -0.06 -19.62 -16.38
N ALA A 171 -0.57 -20.35 -15.38
CA ALA A 171 -2.01 -20.50 -15.14
C ALA A 171 -2.68 -19.14 -14.86
N MET A 172 -2.01 -18.28 -14.08
CA MET A 172 -2.44 -16.91 -13.84
C MET A 172 -2.41 -16.06 -15.13
N SER A 173 -1.40 -16.23 -15.97
CA SER A 173 -1.25 -15.48 -17.22
C SER A 173 -2.30 -15.84 -18.27
N THR A 174 -2.75 -17.10 -18.28
CA THR A 174 -3.74 -17.62 -19.23
C THR A 174 -5.18 -17.50 -18.72
N ASN A 175 -5.38 -17.43 -17.40
CA ASN A 175 -6.70 -17.39 -16.79
C ASN A 175 -6.89 -16.13 -15.90
N PRO A 176 -7.47 -15.04 -16.45
CA PRO A 176 -7.68 -13.80 -15.70
C PRO A 176 -8.52 -13.96 -14.43
N PHE A 177 -9.48 -14.89 -14.42
CA PHE A 177 -10.33 -15.13 -13.26
C PHE A 177 -9.54 -15.76 -12.10
N LEU A 178 -8.62 -16.67 -12.41
CA LEU A 178 -7.73 -17.26 -11.40
C LEU A 178 -6.82 -16.17 -10.80
N SER A 179 -6.26 -15.30 -11.63
CA SER A 179 -5.45 -14.16 -11.18
C SER A 179 -6.22 -13.22 -10.28
N LEU A 180 -7.47 -12.88 -10.64
CA LEU A 180 -8.34 -12.07 -9.80
C LEU A 180 -8.62 -12.75 -8.46
N LEU A 181 -8.97 -14.04 -8.45
CA LEU A 181 -9.24 -14.78 -7.22
C LEU A 181 -8.00 -14.83 -6.31
N ALA A 182 -6.81 -15.07 -6.88
CA ALA A 182 -5.55 -15.07 -6.15
C ALA A 182 -5.29 -13.71 -5.49
N GLY A 183 -5.49 -12.61 -6.22
CA GLY A 183 -5.38 -11.25 -5.70
C GLY A 183 -6.35 -10.98 -4.54
N THR A 184 -7.61 -11.39 -4.69
CA THR A 184 -8.65 -11.24 -3.65
C THR A 184 -8.29 -12.01 -2.39
N ILE A 185 -7.91 -13.29 -2.51
CA ILE A 185 -7.59 -14.15 -1.36
C ILE A 185 -6.34 -13.63 -0.64
N MET A 186 -5.26 -13.36 -1.39
CA MET A 186 -4.00 -12.88 -0.80
C MET A 186 -4.22 -11.55 -0.08
N THR A 187 -4.94 -10.63 -0.71
CA THR A 187 -5.19 -9.32 -0.11
C THR A 187 -6.14 -9.40 1.07
N GLY A 188 -7.16 -10.27 1.03
CA GLY A 188 -8.03 -10.51 2.18
C GLY A 188 -7.29 -11.10 3.38
N ALA A 189 -6.29 -11.96 3.14
CA ALA A 189 -5.44 -12.50 4.20
C ALA A 189 -4.50 -11.45 4.79
N VAL A 190 -3.86 -10.64 3.94
CA VAL A 190 -2.93 -9.58 4.35
C VAL A 190 -3.67 -8.35 4.91
N GLN A 191 -4.94 -8.17 4.54
CA GLN A 191 -5.78 -7.01 4.85
C GLN A 191 -5.18 -5.65 4.40
N ALA A 192 -4.27 -5.67 3.42
CA ALA A 192 -3.65 -4.48 2.86
C ALA A 192 -3.41 -4.63 1.35
N SER A 193 -4.16 -3.88 0.55
CA SER A 193 -4.10 -3.91 -0.92
C SER A 193 -2.82 -3.26 -1.44
N ALA A 194 -2.41 -2.12 -0.90
CA ALA A 194 -1.13 -1.50 -1.25
C ALA A 194 0.07 -2.43 -0.99
N ALA A 195 0.00 -3.23 0.08
CA ALA A 195 1.04 -4.21 0.40
C ALA A 195 1.09 -5.33 -0.66
N THR A 196 -0.07 -5.89 -0.97
CA THR A 196 -0.20 -7.00 -1.92
C THR A 196 0.13 -6.57 -3.36
N ILE A 197 -0.30 -5.37 -3.75
CA ILE A 197 0.02 -4.77 -5.05
C ILE A 197 1.53 -4.50 -5.17
N GLY A 198 2.17 -3.98 -4.13
CA GLY A 198 3.62 -3.71 -4.14
C GLY A 198 4.47 -4.97 -4.37
N VAL A 199 4.09 -6.09 -3.74
CA VAL A 199 4.76 -7.39 -3.97
C VAL A 199 4.59 -7.83 -5.43
N VAL A 200 3.38 -7.78 -5.97
CA VAL A 200 3.14 -8.20 -7.36
C VAL A 200 3.78 -7.26 -8.38
N GLN A 201 3.87 -5.96 -8.09
CA GLN A 201 4.64 -5.01 -8.90
C GLN A 201 6.12 -5.40 -8.96
N LYS A 202 6.74 -5.73 -7.83
CA LYS A 202 8.14 -6.18 -7.82
C LYS A 202 8.34 -7.52 -8.52
N MET A 203 7.37 -8.44 -8.41
CA MET A 203 7.42 -9.70 -9.16
C MET A 203 7.30 -9.48 -10.68
N TYR A 204 6.52 -8.48 -11.11
CA TYR A 204 6.45 -8.06 -12.51
C TYR A 204 7.78 -7.47 -12.98
N GLU A 205 8.37 -6.55 -12.20
CA GLU A 205 9.67 -5.93 -12.49
C GLU A 205 10.79 -6.98 -12.59
N ALA A 206 10.76 -7.99 -11.71
CA ALA A 206 11.69 -9.11 -11.72
C ALA A 206 11.49 -10.10 -12.89
N GLY A 207 10.45 -9.92 -13.70
CA GLY A 207 10.08 -10.81 -14.80
C GLY A 207 9.45 -12.14 -14.37
N ALA A 208 9.02 -12.25 -13.11
CA ALA A 208 8.39 -13.45 -12.56
C ALA A 208 6.91 -13.58 -12.93
N LEU A 209 6.22 -12.45 -13.19
CA LEU A 209 4.83 -12.41 -13.62
C LEU A 209 4.67 -11.61 -14.91
N THR A 210 3.71 -11.99 -15.75
CA THR A 210 3.35 -11.22 -16.94
C THR A 210 2.31 -10.15 -16.62
N PHE A 211 2.19 -9.13 -17.48
CA PHE A 211 1.16 -8.10 -17.31
C PHE A 211 -0.27 -8.70 -17.31
N SER A 212 -0.50 -9.76 -18.11
CA SER A 212 -1.78 -10.48 -18.16
C SER A 212 -2.15 -11.17 -16.85
N ALA A 213 -1.17 -11.57 -16.06
CA ALA A 213 -1.37 -12.10 -14.71
C ALA A 213 -1.55 -10.97 -13.67
N VAL A 214 -0.73 -9.92 -13.77
CA VAL A 214 -0.68 -8.82 -12.82
C VAL A 214 -1.96 -7.98 -12.85
N LEU A 215 -2.48 -7.64 -14.03
CA LEU A 215 -3.63 -6.74 -14.15
C LEU A 215 -4.90 -7.30 -13.47
N PRO A 216 -5.36 -8.53 -13.73
CA PRO A 216 -6.50 -9.11 -13.02
C PRO A 216 -6.22 -9.32 -11.54
N PHE A 217 -4.98 -9.65 -11.17
CA PHE A 217 -4.58 -9.78 -9.77
C PHE A 217 -4.73 -8.47 -9.01
N VAL A 218 -4.31 -7.34 -9.59
CA VAL A 218 -4.47 -6.01 -8.99
C VAL A 218 -5.96 -5.67 -8.81
N PHE A 219 -6.83 -6.03 -9.74
CA PHE A 219 -8.28 -5.90 -9.54
C PHE A 219 -8.78 -6.74 -8.38
N GLY A 220 -8.35 -8.00 -8.29
CA GLY A 220 -8.63 -8.87 -7.14
C GLY A 220 -8.16 -8.28 -5.82
N ALA A 221 -6.95 -7.70 -5.81
CA ALA A 221 -6.41 -7.08 -4.62
C ALA A 221 -7.27 -5.92 -4.10
N ASN A 222 -7.83 -5.10 -4.99
CA ASN A 222 -8.75 -4.03 -4.57
C ASN A 222 -10.07 -4.57 -4.00
N ILE A 223 -10.55 -5.72 -4.47
CA ILE A 223 -11.73 -6.42 -3.93
C ILE A 223 -11.39 -7.02 -2.54
N GLY A 224 -10.20 -7.59 -2.36
CA GLY A 224 -9.83 -8.27 -1.12
C GLY A 224 -9.77 -7.38 0.13
N THR A 225 -9.66 -6.05 -0.01
CA THR A 225 -9.66 -5.10 1.13
C THR A 225 -10.95 -4.29 1.32
N THR A 226 -11.86 -4.33 0.34
CA THR A 226 -13.06 -3.45 0.30
C THR A 226 -14.31 -4.25 0.55
#